data_AF-A0A2V7I1S3-F1
#
_entry.id   AF-A0A2V7I1S3-F1
#
_cell.length_a   1.000
_cell.length_b   1.000
_cell.length_c   1.000
_cell.angle_alpha   90.00
_cell.angle_beta   90.00
_cell.angle_gamma   90.00
#
_symmetry.space_group_name_H-M   'P 1'
#
loop_
_entity.id
_entity.type
_entity.pdbx_description
1 polymer ?
#
loop_
_entity_poly.entity_id
_entity_poly.type
_entity_poly.pdbx_seq_one_letter_code
_entity_poly.pdbx_strand_id
1 'polypeptide(L)' 'GLAAKVHGVPRDIDLEIARLKLRAMDVQIDDLTPEQETYLSSWSHGT' A
#
# COMPACT_ATOMS: atom_id res chain seq x y z
N GLY A 1 -14.34 27.29 -0.24
CA GLY A 1 -14.36 26.51 1.00
C GLY A 1 -14.98 25.15 0.74
N LEU A 2 -14.61 24.12 1.50
CA LEU A 2 -15.23 22.79 1.39
C LEU A 2 -16.66 22.84 1.95
N ALA A 3 -17.57 22.07 1.33
CA ALA A 3 -18.94 21.92 1.82
C ALA A 3 -18.98 21.21 3.18
N ALA A 4 -19.99 21.50 4.00
CA ALA A 4 -20.24 20.83 5.26
C ALA A 4 -20.71 19.39 5.01
N LYS A 5 -19.75 18.47 4.94
CA LYS A 5 -19.93 17.03 4.80
C LYS A 5 -18.72 16.31 5.38
N VAL A 6 -18.82 14.99 5.56
CA VAL A 6 -17.66 14.16 5.87
C VAL A 6 -16.83 13.99 4.60
N HIS A 7 -15.54 14.28 4.71
CA HIS A 7 -14.57 14.10 3.62
C HIS A 7 -13.59 13.01 4.05
N GLY A 8 -13.47 11.96 3.25
CA GLY A 8 -12.41 10.97 3.43
C GLY A 8 -11.05 11.57 3.10
N VAL A 9 -10.01 11.07 3.76
CA VAL A 9 -8.63 11.39 3.39
C VAL A 9 -8.34 10.72 2.03
N PRO A 10 -7.75 11.44 1.06
CA PRO A 10 -7.24 10.84 -0.17
C PRO A 10 -6.33 9.64 0.11
N ARG A 11 -6.48 8.58 -0.69
CA ARG A 11 -5.79 7.30 -0.46
C ARG A 11 -4.27 7.43 -0.47
N ASP A 12 -3.72 8.27 -1.33
CA ASP A 12 -2.28 8.56 -1.41
C ASP A 12 -1.74 9.17 -0.12
N ILE A 13 -2.48 10.10 0.49
CA ILE A 13 -2.12 10.69 1.78
C ILE A 13 -2.15 9.64 2.89
N ASP A 14 -3.20 8.81 2.94
CA ASP A 14 -3.34 7.74 3.94
C ASP A 14 -2.18 6.72 3.84
N LEU A 15 -1.81 6.34 2.62
CA LEU A 15 -0.67 5.46 2.35
C LEU A 15 0.67 6.07 2.78
N GLU A 16 0.88 7.37 2.52
CA GLU A 16 2.13 8.02 2.93
C GLU A 16 2.26 8.12 4.46
N ILE A 17 1.15 8.36 5.16
CA ILE A 17 1.10 8.32 6.63
C ILE A 17 1.46 6.91 7.15
N ALA A 18 0.88 5.86 6.56
CA ALA A 18 1.18 4.49 6.93
C ALA A 18 2.68 4.17 6.72
N ARG A 19 3.24 4.56 5.57
CA ARG A 19 4.67 4.38 5.24
C ARG A 19 5.59 5.11 6.21
N LEU A 20 5.26 6.34 6.59
CA LEU A 20 6.00 7.12 7.58
C LEU A 20 5.98 6.45 8.96
N LYS A 21 4.82 5.95 9.39
CA LYS A 21 4.66 5.29 10.68
C LYS A 21 5.46 3.99 10.78
N LEU A 22 5.42 3.15 9.76
CA LEU A 22 6.20 1.90 9.71
C LEU A 22 7.71 2.18 9.82
N ARG A 23 8.20 3.17 9.07
CA ARG A 23 9.62 3.59 9.16
C ARG A 23 9.99 4.10 10.56
N ALA A 24 9.13 4.86 11.21
CA ALA A 24 9.37 5.34 12.57
C ALA A 24 9.41 4.20 13.61
N MET A 25 8.81 3.05 13.29
CA MET A 25 8.83 1.83 14.10
C MET A 25 9.95 0.87 13.69
N ASP A 26 10.85 1.29 12.81
CA ASP A 26 11.92 0.47 12.21
C ASP A 26 11.40 -0.78 11.47
N VAL A 27 10.15 -0.72 10.99
CA VAL A 27 9.54 -1.78 10.17
C VAL A 27 9.83 -1.49 8.70
N GLN A 28 10.56 -2.41 8.05
CA GLN A 28 10.82 -2.38 6.62
C GLN A 28 9.80 -3.27 5.89
N ILE A 29 9.38 -2.83 4.70
CA ILE A 29 8.64 -3.66 3.74
C ILE A 29 9.66 -4.06 2.67
N ASP A 30 9.77 -5.34 2.41
CA ASP A 30 10.63 -5.89 1.37
C ASP A 30 9.99 -5.76 -0.02
N ASP A 31 10.85 -5.61 -1.03
CA ASP A 31 10.43 -5.64 -2.43
C ASP A 31 10.43 -7.08 -2.94
N LEU A 32 9.46 -7.41 -3.78
CA LEU A 32 9.43 -8.70 -4.44
C LEU A 32 10.64 -8.86 -5.36
N THR A 33 11.21 -10.06 -5.40
CA THR A 33 12.18 -10.41 -6.43
C THR A 33 11.48 -10.55 -7.79
N PRO A 34 12.19 -10.34 -8.91
CA PRO A 34 11.61 -10.53 -10.24
C PRO A 34 10.99 -11.93 -10.45
N GLU A 35 11.58 -12.95 -9.81
CA GLU A 35 11.05 -14.32 -9.83
C GLU A 35 9.73 -14.43 -9.04
N GLN A 36 9.64 -13.79 -7.86
CA GLN A 36 8.40 -13.76 -7.07
C GLN A 36 7.27 -13.02 -7.80
N GLU A 37 7.56 -11.89 -8.46
CA GLU A 37 6.58 -11.17 -9.30
C GLU A 37 6.09 -12.05 -10.45
N THR A 38 7.01 -12.73 -11.13
CA THR A 38 6.71 -13.66 -12.22
C THR A 38 5.85 -14.82 -11.71
N TYR A 39 6.21 -15.41 -10.58
CA TYR A 39 5.44 -16.49 -9.96
C TYR A 39 4.01 -16.05 -9.62
N LEU A 40 3.85 -14.92 -8.93
CA LEU A 40 2.54 -14.38 -8.56
C LEU A 40 1.67 -14.06 -9.78
N SER A 41 2.24 -13.45 -10.83
CA SER A 41 1.51 -13.12 -12.07
C SER A 41 1.18 -14.32 -12.94
N SER A 42 1.91 -15.43 -12.80
CA SER A 42 1.69 -16.68 -13.55
C SER A 42 0.49 -17.49 -13.07
N TRP A 43 -0.05 -17.16 -11.90
CA TRP A 43 -1.16 -17.88 -11.27
C TRP A 43 -2.48 -17.61 -12.01
N SER A 44 -2.97 -18.60 -12.77
CA SER A 44 -4.19 -18.50 -13.61
C SER A 44 -5.39 -19.30 -13.11
N HIS A 45 -5.27 -20.01 -11.98
CA HIS A 45 -6.31 -20.90 -11.45
C HIS A 45 -6.60 -20.60 -9.98
N GLY A 46 -7.68 -19.88 -9.70
CA GLY A 46 -8.13 -19.62 -8.33
C GLY A 46 -8.80 -20.84 -7.68
N THR A 47 -8.62 -20.98 -6.36
CA THR A 47 -9.65 -21.55 -5.49
C THR A 47 -10.66 -20.49 -5.12
#